data_AF-A0A1G7WYA6-F1
#
_entry.id   AF-A0A1G7WYA6-F1
#
_cell.length_a   1.000
_cell.length_b   1.000
_cell.length_c   1.000
_cell.angle_alpha   90.00
_cell.angle_beta   90.00
_cell.angle_gamma   90.00
#
_symmetry.space_group_name_H-M   'P 1'
#
loop_
_entity.id
_entity.type
_entity.pdbx_description
1 polymer ?
#
loop_
_entity_poly.entity_id
_entity_poly.type
_entity_poly.pdbx_seq_one_letter_code
_entity_poly.pdbx_strand_id
1 'polypeptide(L)'
;MGRSRTTSTVIDVHLRAMRRIWQCGARVSRSTYTSLLGGGKMPFFSPPDDLDRPHRPAPGPKPAVWAQPPELVIPGILPERMRLAETEAGTITLVELRAFPQGCWWEIVATVRASDDWATARRAWNVLFGTDSRRTADGGLPPELLRFGLQYSDGSSASTLTRVPVVVDETLPPPTPPVLYVRPTSAGPSHDPDWLRISIGLWQWPLPPDGPFELVFEYPLISVAETRFEFSGTRIREAAEEAFSTTPRSSIV
;
A
#
# COMPACT_ATOMS: atom_id res chain seq x y z
N MET A 1 -30.06 -21.01 33.24
CA MET A 1 -29.41 -22.21 33.81
C MET A 1 -29.01 -23.10 32.63
N GLY A 2 -27.75 -23.51 32.52
CA GLY A 2 -27.29 -24.46 31.50
C GLY A 2 -26.51 -23.86 30.32
N ARG A 3 -25.20 -24.10 30.33
CA ARG A 3 -24.14 -23.65 29.40
C ARG A 3 -23.87 -24.69 28.29
N SER A 4 -23.40 -24.19 27.13
CA SER A 4 -22.24 -24.67 26.33
C SER A 4 -22.33 -26.07 25.68
N ARG A 5 -21.70 -26.46 24.56
CA ARG A 5 -20.58 -26.05 23.66
C ARG A 5 -20.80 -26.90 22.37
N THR A 6 -20.35 -26.57 21.15
CA THR A 6 -19.09 -27.10 20.58
C THR A 6 -19.00 -26.71 19.08
N THR A 7 -18.10 -25.82 18.71
CA THR A 7 -17.35 -25.87 17.42
C THR A 7 -16.17 -24.92 17.50
N SER A 8 -15.00 -25.45 17.88
CA SER A 8 -13.72 -24.73 17.82
C SER A 8 -12.62 -25.75 17.60
N THR A 9 -12.36 -26.08 16.33
CA THR A 9 -11.32 -27.06 15.98
C THR A 9 -10.38 -26.57 14.86
N VAL A 10 -10.53 -25.35 14.34
CA VAL A 10 -9.62 -24.81 13.30
C VAL A 10 -8.73 -23.67 13.80
N ILE A 11 -9.08 -23.03 14.92
CA ILE A 11 -8.28 -21.96 15.55
C ILE A 11 -7.13 -22.51 16.41
N ASP A 12 -7.16 -23.80 16.77
CA ASP A 12 -6.29 -24.37 17.79
C ASP A 12 -4.91 -24.83 17.28
N VAL A 13 -4.68 -24.81 15.95
CA VAL A 13 -3.39 -25.16 15.34
C VAL A 13 -2.47 -23.94 15.20
N HIS A 14 -3.02 -22.75 14.92
CA HIS A 14 -2.21 -21.54 14.74
C HIS A 14 -1.79 -20.88 16.06
N LEU A 15 -2.55 -21.07 17.14
CA LEU A 15 -2.22 -20.52 18.47
C LEU A 15 -1.20 -21.37 19.25
N ARG A 16 -1.00 -22.65 18.88
CA ARG A 16 0.07 -23.49 19.47
C ARG A 16 1.45 -23.23 18.87
N ALA A 17 1.53 -22.74 17.63
CA ALA A 17 2.79 -22.33 17.01
C ALA A 17 3.33 -21.02 17.62
N MET A 18 2.46 -20.08 17.97
CA MET A 18 2.87 -18.77 18.51
C MET A 18 3.22 -18.78 20.01
N ARG A 19 2.73 -19.75 20.81
CA ARG A 19 3.15 -19.90 22.22
C ARG A 19 4.54 -20.51 22.42
N ARG A 20 5.15 -21.12 21.39
CA ARG A 20 6.55 -21.61 21.47
C ARG A 20 7.59 -20.53 21.20
N ILE A 21 7.21 -19.41 20.59
CA ILE A 21 8.14 -18.32 20.25
C ILE A 21 8.29 -17.32 21.41
N TRP A 22 7.36 -17.28 22.37
CA TRP A 22 7.40 -16.34 23.49
C TRP A 22 7.96 -16.90 24.81
N GLN A 23 8.40 -18.17 24.86
CA GLN A 23 8.99 -18.78 26.07
C GLN A 23 10.47 -19.19 25.95
N CYS A 24 11.17 -18.91 24.84
CA CYS A 24 12.62 -19.15 24.77
C CYS A 24 13.49 -18.00 25.33
N GLY A 25 12.87 -16.93 25.83
CA GLY A 25 13.55 -15.80 26.47
C GLY A 25 13.87 -16.01 27.96
N ALA A 26 14.50 -17.13 28.34
CA ALA A 26 15.03 -17.29 29.72
C ALA A 26 16.00 -18.49 29.87
N ARG A 27 17.13 -18.48 29.16
CA ARG A 27 18.37 -19.13 29.63
C ARG A 27 19.58 -18.68 28.83
N VAL A 28 20.11 -17.50 29.18
CA VAL A 28 21.46 -17.13 28.78
C VAL A 28 22.41 -17.98 29.63
N SER A 29 22.81 -19.13 29.09
CA SER A 29 23.95 -19.89 29.61
C SER A 29 25.20 -19.06 29.36
N ARG A 30 25.90 -18.68 30.44
CA ARG A 30 27.27 -18.17 30.36
C ARG A 30 28.15 -19.28 29.82
N SER A 31 28.37 -19.29 28.51
CA SER A 31 29.41 -20.11 27.86
C SER A 31 30.37 -19.17 27.13
N THR A 32 31.38 -18.76 27.87
CA THR A 32 32.78 -18.61 27.44
C THR A 32 33.02 -18.21 25.97
N TYR A 33 33.03 -16.91 25.70
CA TYR A 33 33.79 -16.35 24.58
C TYR A 33 35.21 -16.08 25.08
N THR A 34 36.08 -17.08 24.99
CA THR A 34 37.53 -16.89 25.10
C THR A 34 38.09 -16.86 23.69
N SER A 35 38.69 -15.74 23.34
CA SER A 35 39.29 -15.45 22.03
C SER A 35 40.31 -16.50 21.60
N LEU A 36 40.34 -16.83 20.31
CA LEU A 36 41.58 -17.20 19.64
C LEU A 36 41.93 -16.15 18.59
N LEU A 37 43.13 -15.63 18.80
CA LEU A 37 43.81 -14.55 18.12
C LEU A 37 43.98 -14.81 16.62
N GLY A 38 43.36 -13.94 15.83
CA GLY A 38 43.64 -13.71 14.41
C GLY A 38 43.02 -12.37 14.04
N GLY A 39 43.78 -11.29 14.19
CA GLY A 39 43.33 -9.90 14.03
C GLY A 39 43.02 -9.51 12.58
N GLY A 40 42.08 -10.20 11.94
CA GLY A 40 41.47 -9.75 10.68
C GLY A 40 40.23 -8.90 11.01
N LYS A 41 40.20 -7.65 10.54
CA LYS A 41 38.93 -6.90 10.45
C LYS A 41 37.97 -7.75 9.62
N MET A 42 36.98 -8.37 10.24
CA MET A 42 35.88 -8.94 9.45
C MET A 42 35.24 -7.78 8.68
N PRO A 43 35.08 -7.89 7.36
CA PRO A 43 34.40 -6.86 6.59
C PRO A 43 32.99 -6.64 7.14
N PHE A 44 32.55 -5.39 7.13
CA PHE A 44 31.26 -4.95 7.68
C PHE A 44 30.06 -5.75 7.13
N PHE A 45 30.16 -6.29 5.92
CA PHE A 45 29.15 -7.12 5.25
C PHE A 45 29.54 -8.60 5.16
N SER A 46 30.19 -9.18 6.17
CA SER A 46 30.38 -10.64 6.20
C SER A 46 29.04 -11.36 6.41
N PRO A 47 28.58 -12.18 5.45
CA PRO A 47 27.36 -12.97 5.64
C PRO A 47 27.61 -14.01 6.75
N PRO A 48 26.58 -14.35 7.55
CA PRO A 48 26.62 -15.54 8.39
C PRO A 48 26.85 -16.80 7.54
N ASP A 49 27.60 -17.76 8.05
CA ASP A 49 28.01 -18.97 7.33
C ASP A 49 26.86 -19.95 7.02
N ASP A 50 25.63 -19.71 7.52
CA ASP A 50 24.54 -20.68 7.56
C ASP A 50 23.26 -20.27 6.81
N LEU A 51 23.38 -19.51 5.72
CA LEU A 51 22.22 -19.24 4.87
C LEU A 51 21.93 -20.41 3.93
N ASP A 52 21.05 -21.31 4.35
CA ASP A 52 20.34 -22.21 3.44
C ASP A 52 19.71 -21.37 2.33
N ARG A 53 20.11 -21.61 1.07
CA ARG A 53 19.56 -20.86 -0.07
C ARG A 53 18.08 -21.21 -0.22
N PRO A 54 17.15 -20.25 -0.04
CA PRO A 54 15.74 -20.54 -0.22
C PRO A 54 15.48 -20.92 -1.67
N HIS A 55 14.60 -21.90 -1.87
CA HIS A 55 14.11 -22.29 -3.19
C HIS A 55 13.44 -21.08 -3.85
N ARG A 56 13.95 -20.66 -5.02
CA ARG A 56 13.32 -19.58 -5.81
C ARG A 56 12.01 -20.12 -6.40
N PRO A 57 10.83 -19.60 -6.02
CA PRO A 57 9.59 -19.97 -6.70
C PRO A 57 9.66 -19.58 -8.19
N ALA A 58 8.93 -20.31 -9.03
CA ALA A 58 8.81 -19.95 -10.45
C ALA A 58 8.24 -18.53 -10.58
N PRO A 59 8.65 -17.76 -11.61
CA PRO A 59 8.09 -16.43 -11.84
C PRO A 59 6.57 -16.53 -12.03
N GLY A 60 5.83 -15.68 -11.30
CA GLY A 60 4.41 -15.50 -11.55
C GLY A 60 4.16 -14.80 -12.90
N PRO A 61 2.90 -14.75 -13.36
CA PRO A 61 2.53 -13.98 -14.55
C PRO A 61 2.87 -12.50 -14.34
N LYS A 62 3.27 -11.82 -15.42
CA LYS A 62 3.58 -10.39 -15.37
C LYS A 62 2.28 -9.59 -15.21
N PRO A 63 2.20 -8.66 -14.25
CA PRO A 63 1.00 -7.86 -14.09
C PRO A 63 0.83 -6.88 -15.26
N ALA A 64 -0.42 -6.55 -15.60
CA ALA A 64 -0.69 -5.60 -16.68
C ALA A 64 -0.22 -4.19 -16.32
N VAL A 65 0.24 -3.45 -17.34
CA VAL A 65 0.76 -2.06 -17.20
C VAL A 65 -0.27 -1.08 -16.62
N TRP A 66 -1.56 -1.34 -16.82
CA TRP A 66 -2.65 -0.51 -16.32
C TRP A 66 -3.03 -0.83 -14.86
N ALA A 67 -2.53 -1.93 -14.30
CA ALA A 67 -2.86 -2.38 -12.95
C ALA A 67 -1.80 -2.04 -11.91
N GLN A 68 -0.56 -1.74 -12.32
CA GLN A 68 0.52 -1.38 -11.41
C GLN A 68 1.65 -0.56 -12.04
N PRO A 69 2.45 0.13 -11.22
CA PRO A 69 3.70 0.72 -11.67
C PRO A 69 4.66 -0.34 -12.25
N PRO A 70 5.51 0.05 -13.22
CA PRO A 70 6.60 -0.80 -13.69
C PRO A 70 7.63 -1.06 -12.57
N GLU A 71 8.03 -2.32 -12.41
CA GLU A 71 8.95 -2.74 -11.33
C GLU A 71 10.40 -2.30 -11.53
N LEU A 72 10.84 -2.17 -12.79
CA LEU A 72 12.24 -1.91 -13.15
C LEU A 72 12.45 -0.48 -13.68
N VAL A 73 11.67 0.47 -13.19
CA VAL A 73 11.77 1.88 -13.56
C VAL A 73 11.88 2.69 -12.28
N ILE A 74 12.85 3.59 -12.22
CA ILE A 74 12.85 4.68 -11.24
C ILE A 74 11.94 5.77 -11.79
N PRO A 75 10.87 6.15 -11.07
CA PRO A 75 10.00 7.23 -11.49
C PRO A 75 10.69 8.58 -11.33
N GLY A 76 10.28 9.58 -12.12
CA GLY A 76 10.51 10.96 -11.73
C GLY A 76 9.58 11.36 -10.59
N ILE A 77 10.03 12.30 -9.78
CA ILE A 77 9.34 12.67 -8.54
C ILE A 77 8.79 14.07 -8.68
N LEU A 78 7.48 14.22 -8.47
CA LEU A 78 6.87 15.53 -8.28
C LEU A 78 6.84 15.78 -6.76
N PRO A 79 7.66 16.71 -6.22
CA PRO A 79 7.84 16.89 -4.77
C PRO A 79 6.70 17.69 -4.13
N GLU A 80 5.46 17.35 -4.48
CA GLU A 80 4.27 17.93 -3.87
C GLU A 80 3.92 17.17 -2.59
N ARG A 81 3.98 17.89 -1.48
CA ARG A 81 3.54 17.40 -0.17
C ARG A 81 2.53 18.38 0.39
N MET A 82 1.33 17.88 0.66
CA MET A 82 0.27 18.72 1.20
C MET A 82 -0.70 17.94 2.06
N ARG A 83 -1.20 18.60 3.11
CA ARG A 83 -2.32 18.12 3.88
C ARG A 83 -3.59 18.43 3.10
N LEU A 84 -4.27 17.39 2.64
CA LEU A 84 -5.49 17.50 1.84
C LEU A 84 -6.70 17.75 2.74
N ALA A 85 -6.72 17.16 3.94
CA ALA A 85 -7.78 17.42 4.92
C ALA A 85 -7.26 17.28 6.35
N GLU A 86 -7.87 18.04 7.25
CA GLU A 86 -7.62 17.99 8.68
C GLU A 86 -8.92 18.21 9.44
N THR A 87 -9.16 17.34 10.41
CA THR A 87 -10.31 17.36 11.31
C THR A 87 -9.86 16.92 12.69
N GLU A 88 -10.72 17.04 13.71
CA GLU A 88 -10.41 16.51 15.05
C GLU A 88 -10.28 14.97 15.08
N ALA A 89 -10.87 14.29 14.10
CA ALA A 89 -10.90 12.83 13.98
C ALA A 89 -9.72 12.28 13.15
N GLY A 90 -8.99 13.12 12.42
CA GLY A 90 -7.87 12.66 11.61
C GLY A 90 -7.45 13.60 10.48
N THR A 91 -6.47 13.15 9.71
CA THR A 91 -5.86 13.89 8.59
C THR A 91 -5.73 13.02 7.35
N ILE A 92 -5.80 13.64 6.18
CA ILE A 92 -5.44 13.03 4.90
C ILE A 92 -4.32 13.86 4.30
N THR A 93 -3.22 13.22 3.91
CA THR A 93 -2.01 13.89 3.41
C THR A 93 -1.53 13.23 2.12
N LEU A 94 -1.29 14.03 1.09
CA LEU A 94 -0.47 13.65 -0.05
C LEU A 94 1.00 13.78 0.34
N VAL A 95 1.72 12.66 0.34
CA VAL A 95 3.11 12.59 0.77
C VAL A 95 4.07 12.75 -0.40
N GLU A 96 3.72 12.17 -1.55
CA GLU A 96 4.58 12.07 -2.72
C GLU A 96 3.75 11.74 -3.97
N LEU A 97 4.19 12.25 -5.12
CA LEU A 97 3.75 11.87 -6.45
C LEU A 97 4.92 11.29 -7.24
N ARG A 98 4.76 10.07 -7.73
CA ARG A 98 5.77 9.39 -8.56
C ARG A 98 5.24 9.23 -9.97
N ALA A 99 5.90 9.84 -10.94
CA ALA A 99 5.50 9.80 -12.33
C ALA A 99 6.34 8.75 -13.09
N PHE A 100 5.64 7.82 -13.73
CA PHE A 100 6.22 6.81 -14.60
C PHE A 100 5.77 7.08 -16.04
N PRO A 101 6.47 6.56 -17.07
CA PRO A 101 6.11 6.83 -18.46
C PRO A 101 4.67 6.44 -18.84
N GLN A 102 4.11 5.41 -18.20
CA GLN A 102 2.75 4.91 -18.48
C GLN A 102 1.66 5.40 -17.51
N GLY A 103 2.01 6.05 -16.40
CA GLY A 103 1.04 6.38 -15.34
C GLY A 103 1.70 7.02 -14.13
N CYS A 104 0.94 7.34 -13.09
CA CYS A 104 1.50 7.94 -11.88
C CYS A 104 0.96 7.29 -10.60
N TRP A 105 1.80 7.32 -9.57
CA TRP A 105 1.51 6.81 -8.24
C TRP A 105 1.32 7.98 -7.28
N TRP A 106 0.21 7.94 -6.54
CA TRP A 106 -0.11 8.88 -5.48
C TRP A 106 0.11 8.17 -4.13
N GLU A 107 1.04 8.67 -3.33
CA GLU A 107 1.24 8.20 -1.98
C GLU A 107 0.40 9.04 -1.02
N ILE A 108 -0.71 8.48 -0.55
CA ILE A 108 -1.59 9.11 0.41
C ILE A 108 -1.41 8.46 1.78
N VAL A 109 -1.40 9.28 2.82
CA VAL A 109 -1.47 8.81 4.20
C VAL A 109 -2.73 9.35 4.84
N ALA A 110 -3.56 8.44 5.34
CA ALA A 110 -4.65 8.75 6.24
C ALA A 110 -4.22 8.42 7.67
N THR A 111 -4.34 9.39 8.57
CA THR A 111 -4.23 9.17 10.01
C THR A 111 -5.61 9.37 10.59
N VAL A 112 -6.15 8.35 11.24
CA VAL A 112 -7.47 8.41 11.87
C VAL A 112 -7.31 8.11 13.34
N ARG A 113 -8.14 8.73 14.17
CA ARG A 113 -8.18 8.43 15.61
C ARG A 113 -8.46 6.95 15.78
N ALA A 114 -7.59 6.25 16.50
CA ALA A 114 -7.92 4.94 17.01
C ALA A 114 -8.97 5.17 18.10
N SER A 115 -10.24 4.89 17.80
CA SER A 115 -11.21 4.69 18.88
C SER A 115 -10.79 3.49 19.70
N ASP A 116 -11.27 3.37 20.95
CA ASP A 116 -11.12 2.13 21.75
C ASP A 116 -11.57 0.86 20.98
N ASP A 117 -12.36 1.05 19.91
CA ASP A 117 -12.73 0.02 18.96
C ASP A 117 -11.70 -0.19 17.83
N TRP A 118 -10.72 -1.06 18.10
CA TRP A 118 -9.81 -1.60 17.08
C TRP A 118 -10.56 -2.28 15.91
N ALA A 119 -11.79 -2.76 16.10
CA ALA A 119 -12.54 -3.40 15.02
C ALA A 119 -12.92 -2.37 13.94
N THR A 120 -13.25 -1.14 14.30
CA THR A 120 -13.50 -0.05 13.34
C THR A 120 -12.24 0.29 12.54
N ALA A 121 -11.11 0.44 13.21
CA ALA A 121 -9.80 0.69 12.59
C ALA A 121 -9.40 -0.43 11.60
N ARG A 122 -9.59 -1.69 12.01
CA ARG A 122 -9.36 -2.88 11.18
C ARG A 122 -10.31 -2.96 10.00
N ARG A 123 -11.58 -2.61 10.20
CA ARG A 123 -12.61 -2.59 9.15
C ARG A 123 -12.31 -1.53 8.11
N ALA A 124 -11.87 -0.34 8.51
CA ALA A 124 -11.43 0.70 7.57
C ALA A 124 -10.32 0.19 6.64
N TRP A 125 -9.28 -0.43 7.21
CA TRP A 125 -8.23 -1.08 6.42
C TRP A 125 -8.79 -2.14 5.45
N ASN A 126 -9.61 -3.06 5.96
CA ASN A 126 -10.14 -4.16 5.16
C ASN A 126 -11.05 -3.71 4.01
N VAL A 127 -11.92 -2.72 4.27
CA VAL A 127 -12.84 -2.15 3.27
C VAL A 127 -12.07 -1.42 2.18
N LEU A 128 -10.99 -0.71 2.54
CA LEU A 128 -10.11 -0.03 1.58
C LEU A 128 -9.44 -1.03 0.63
N PHE A 129 -8.80 -2.06 1.19
CA PHE A 129 -8.05 -3.05 0.41
C PHE A 129 -8.89 -4.25 -0.05
N GLY A 130 -10.22 -4.18 0.10
CA GLY A 130 -11.18 -5.09 -0.51
C GLY A 130 -11.25 -6.49 0.11
N THR A 131 -10.77 -6.67 1.34
CA THR A 131 -10.98 -7.92 2.09
C THR A 131 -12.37 -7.98 2.74
N ASP A 132 -13.01 -6.82 2.94
CA ASP A 132 -14.40 -6.69 3.38
C ASP A 132 -15.28 -6.03 2.29
N SER A 133 -16.60 -6.18 2.42
CA SER A 133 -17.57 -5.61 1.47
C SER A 133 -17.46 -4.08 1.41
N ARG A 134 -17.29 -3.54 0.19
CA ARG A 134 -17.39 -2.09 -0.10
C ARG A 134 -18.83 -1.58 -0.14
N ARG A 135 -19.80 -2.41 0.25
CA ARG A 135 -21.22 -2.07 0.33
C ARG A 135 -21.76 -2.43 1.72
N THR A 136 -22.56 -1.52 2.28
CA THR A 136 -23.34 -1.78 3.48
C THR A 136 -24.53 -2.70 3.18
N ALA A 137 -25.23 -3.17 4.22
CA ALA A 137 -26.36 -4.10 4.06
C ALA A 137 -27.52 -3.51 3.25
N ASP A 138 -27.69 -2.18 3.31
CA ASP A 138 -28.66 -1.38 2.54
C ASP A 138 -28.15 -0.98 1.14
N GLY A 139 -26.96 -1.44 0.73
CA GLY A 139 -26.38 -1.16 -0.59
C GLY A 139 -25.63 0.18 -0.71
N GLY A 140 -25.61 0.97 0.36
CA GLY A 140 -24.82 2.20 0.49
C GLY A 140 -23.31 1.93 0.52
N LEU A 141 -22.53 3.02 0.52
CA LEU A 141 -21.09 2.95 0.73
C LEU A 141 -20.77 3.12 2.22
N PRO A 142 -19.95 2.26 2.83
CA PRO A 142 -19.61 2.36 4.25
C PRO A 142 -18.81 3.65 4.53
N PRO A 143 -19.04 4.31 5.69
CA PRO A 143 -18.33 5.54 6.04
C PRO A 143 -16.81 5.34 6.21
N GLU A 144 -16.39 4.11 6.53
CA GLU A 144 -14.98 3.71 6.67
C GLU A 144 -14.23 3.63 5.33
N LEU A 145 -14.95 3.62 4.20
CA LEU A 145 -14.35 3.67 2.87
C LEU A 145 -13.94 5.11 2.54
N LEU A 146 -12.65 5.40 2.65
CA LEU A 146 -12.01 6.55 2.00
C LEU A 146 -12.00 6.33 0.48
N ARG A 147 -12.55 7.31 -0.25
CA ARG A 147 -12.83 7.19 -1.69
C ARG A 147 -12.08 8.28 -2.43
N PHE A 148 -11.56 7.94 -3.60
CA PHE A 148 -10.88 8.89 -4.47
C PHE A 148 -11.46 8.85 -5.87
N GLY A 149 -11.41 10.00 -6.52
CA GLY A 149 -11.68 10.19 -7.92
C GLY A 149 -10.71 11.18 -8.53
N LEU A 150 -10.56 11.10 -9.84
CA LEU A 150 -9.86 12.08 -10.67
C LEU A 150 -10.85 12.62 -11.68
N GLN A 151 -10.95 13.93 -11.80
CA GLN A 151 -11.81 14.62 -12.76
C GLN A 151 -10.95 15.46 -13.71
N TYR A 152 -11.00 15.14 -15.00
CA TYR A 152 -10.20 15.83 -16.01
C TYR A 152 -11.03 16.90 -16.73
N SER A 153 -10.33 17.85 -17.34
CA SER A 153 -10.91 18.99 -18.08
C SER A 153 -11.67 18.57 -19.35
N ASP A 154 -11.33 17.41 -19.93
CA ASP A 154 -12.06 16.80 -21.04
C ASP A 154 -13.37 16.10 -20.63
N GLY A 155 -13.70 16.14 -19.32
CA GLY A 155 -14.89 15.53 -18.74
C GLY A 155 -14.71 14.05 -18.38
N SER A 156 -13.62 13.40 -18.78
CA SER A 156 -13.33 12.03 -18.35
C SER A 156 -13.03 11.97 -16.84
N SER A 157 -13.26 10.81 -16.23
CA SER A 157 -13.00 10.62 -14.81
C SER A 157 -12.61 9.19 -14.47
N ALA A 158 -11.88 9.04 -13.36
CA ALA A 158 -11.50 7.76 -12.79
C ALA A 158 -11.92 7.72 -11.32
N SER A 159 -12.27 6.54 -10.78
CA SER A 159 -12.69 6.40 -9.38
C SER A 159 -12.26 5.07 -8.79
N THR A 160 -11.90 5.08 -7.51
CA THR A 160 -11.64 3.87 -6.72
C THR A 160 -12.90 3.04 -6.45
N LEU A 161 -14.09 3.58 -6.76
CA LEU A 161 -15.36 2.87 -6.70
C LEU A 161 -15.59 1.98 -7.93
N THR A 162 -14.87 2.21 -9.02
CA THR A 162 -14.93 1.35 -10.19
C THR A 162 -14.39 -0.03 -9.84
N ARG A 163 -15.18 -1.06 -10.15
CA ARG A 163 -14.84 -2.45 -9.81
C ARG A 163 -13.87 -3.00 -10.83
N VAL A 164 -12.79 -3.61 -10.35
CA VAL A 164 -11.77 -4.25 -11.20
C VAL A 164 -11.46 -5.64 -10.66
N PRO A 165 -11.15 -6.64 -11.52
CA PRO A 165 -10.58 -7.91 -11.10
C PRO A 165 -9.45 -7.80 -10.06
N VAL A 166 -9.44 -8.75 -9.13
CA VAL A 166 -8.43 -8.86 -8.06
C VAL A 166 -7.09 -9.33 -8.60
N VAL A 167 -7.11 -10.20 -9.61
CA VAL A 167 -5.92 -10.68 -10.31
C VAL A 167 -5.93 -10.08 -11.70
N VAL A 168 -4.87 -9.32 -12.01
CA VAL A 168 -4.69 -8.71 -13.32
C VAL A 168 -3.28 -9.01 -13.82
N ASP A 169 -3.22 -9.74 -14.93
CA ASP A 169 -2.01 -10.01 -15.68
C ASP A 169 -2.10 -9.44 -17.10
N GLU A 170 -0.99 -9.52 -17.83
CA GLU A 170 -0.85 -9.02 -19.20
C GLU A 170 -1.81 -9.64 -20.23
N THR A 171 -2.49 -10.73 -19.90
CA THR A 171 -3.48 -11.36 -20.81
C THR A 171 -4.83 -10.64 -20.79
N LEU A 172 -5.12 -9.86 -19.75
CA LEU A 172 -6.35 -9.08 -19.67
C LEU A 172 -6.23 -7.77 -20.47
N PRO A 173 -7.20 -7.49 -21.37
CA PRO A 173 -7.19 -6.25 -22.12
C PRO A 173 -7.31 -5.05 -21.17
N PRO A 174 -6.70 -3.90 -21.51
CA PRO A 174 -6.84 -2.70 -20.71
C PRO A 174 -8.32 -2.28 -20.61
N PRO A 175 -8.79 -1.89 -19.42
CA PRO A 175 -10.06 -1.21 -19.29
C PRO A 175 -10.06 0.12 -20.07
N THR A 176 -11.24 0.68 -20.31
CA THR A 176 -11.36 2.02 -20.87
C THR A 176 -10.70 3.03 -19.92
N PRO A 177 -9.69 3.80 -20.38
CA PRO A 177 -9.06 4.83 -19.56
C PRO A 177 -10.01 6.03 -19.36
N PRO A 178 -9.79 6.85 -18.31
CA PRO A 178 -8.76 6.71 -17.28
C PRO A 178 -9.19 5.77 -16.14
N VAL A 179 -8.21 5.18 -15.45
CA VAL A 179 -8.44 4.27 -14.31
C VAL A 179 -7.61 4.65 -13.10
N LEU A 180 -8.19 4.45 -11.92
CA LEU A 180 -7.58 4.72 -10.62
C LEU A 180 -7.70 3.49 -9.72
N TYR A 181 -6.57 2.94 -9.33
CA TYR A 181 -6.46 1.72 -8.53
C TYR A 181 -5.97 2.00 -7.14
N VAL A 182 -6.68 1.50 -6.14
CA VAL A 182 -6.12 1.37 -4.79
C VAL A 182 -5.13 0.21 -4.78
N ARG A 183 -3.92 0.50 -4.31
CA ARG A 183 -2.83 -0.46 -4.16
C ARG A 183 -2.27 -0.34 -2.74
N PRO A 184 -1.97 -1.47 -2.08
CA PRO A 184 -1.22 -1.41 -0.84
C PRO A 184 0.16 -0.83 -1.12
N THR A 185 0.61 0.04 -0.22
CA THR A 185 1.98 0.55 -0.23
C THR A 185 2.88 -0.48 0.48
N SER A 186 4.20 -0.31 0.39
CA SER A 186 5.15 -1.12 1.18
C SER A 186 5.09 -0.84 2.68
N ALA A 187 4.43 0.25 3.09
CA ALA A 187 4.16 0.54 4.48
C ALA A 187 2.85 -0.15 4.92
N GLY A 188 2.98 -1.12 5.81
CA GLY A 188 1.84 -1.68 6.52
C GLY A 188 1.17 -0.63 7.42
N PRO A 189 -0.04 -0.91 7.93
CA PRO A 189 -0.68 -0.02 8.89
C PRO A 189 0.22 0.08 10.13
N SER A 190 0.38 1.31 10.63
CA SER A 190 1.06 1.56 11.90
C SER A 190 0.01 1.95 12.93
N HIS A 191 0.15 1.40 14.12
CA HIS A 191 -0.78 1.61 15.21
C HIS A 191 -0.05 2.21 16.40
N ASP A 192 -0.56 3.35 16.84
CA ASP A 192 -0.32 3.97 18.13
C ASP A 192 -1.62 3.83 18.97
N PRO A 193 -1.59 3.83 20.31
CA PRO A 193 -2.80 3.71 21.12
C PRO A 193 -3.92 4.68 20.74
N ASP A 194 -3.57 5.89 20.28
CA ASP A 194 -4.54 6.93 19.95
C ASP A 194 -4.78 7.08 18.44
N TRP A 195 -3.94 6.48 17.59
CA TRP A 195 -3.93 6.74 16.15
C TRP A 195 -3.66 5.49 15.30
N LEU A 196 -4.49 5.33 14.26
CA LEU A 196 -4.21 4.43 13.15
C LEU A 196 -3.67 5.23 11.97
N ARG A 197 -2.49 4.85 11.48
CA ARG A 197 -1.92 5.37 10.24
C ARG A 197 -2.05 4.34 9.12
N ILE A 198 -2.66 4.75 8.01
CA ILE A 198 -2.90 3.96 6.81
C ILE A 198 -2.17 4.62 5.65
N SER A 199 -1.24 3.90 5.03
CA SER A 199 -0.62 4.31 3.76
C SER A 199 -1.37 3.69 2.58
N ILE A 200 -1.72 4.51 1.61
CA ILE A 200 -2.59 4.17 0.48
C ILE A 200 -1.87 4.60 -0.79
N GLY A 201 -1.65 3.64 -1.68
CA GLY A 201 -1.14 3.89 -3.01
C GLY A 201 -2.30 4.02 -3.97
N LEU A 202 -2.35 5.08 -4.76
CA LEU A 202 -3.25 5.17 -5.90
C LEU A 202 -2.43 5.05 -7.18
N TRP A 203 -2.65 3.98 -7.94
CA TRP A 203 -2.09 3.87 -9.28
C TRP A 203 -3.08 4.43 -10.29
N GLN A 204 -2.70 5.53 -10.93
CA GLN A 204 -3.43 6.14 -12.01
C GLN A 204 -2.85 5.69 -13.35
N TRP A 205 -3.71 5.21 -14.24
CA TRP A 205 -3.35 4.87 -15.60
C TRP A 205 -4.40 5.37 -16.60
N PRO A 206 -4.02 5.99 -17.73
CA PRO A 206 -2.67 6.41 -18.10
C PRO A 206 -2.23 7.68 -17.35
N LEU A 207 -1.13 8.31 -17.77
CA LEU A 207 -0.78 9.67 -17.33
C LEU A 207 -1.95 10.64 -17.57
N PRO A 208 -2.17 11.62 -16.66
CA PRO A 208 -3.22 12.63 -16.81
C PRO A 208 -3.03 13.40 -18.12
N PRO A 209 -4.08 13.91 -18.80
CA PRO A 209 -3.93 14.85 -19.90
C PRO A 209 -3.15 16.11 -19.50
N ASP A 210 -2.63 16.85 -20.48
CA ASP A 210 -2.01 18.15 -20.22
C ASP A 210 -3.03 19.16 -19.64
N GLY A 211 -2.54 20.06 -18.80
CA GLY A 211 -3.36 21.08 -18.15
C GLY A 211 -3.91 20.66 -16.77
N PRO A 212 -4.85 21.43 -16.21
CA PRO A 212 -5.38 21.20 -14.87
C PRO A 212 -6.36 20.02 -14.83
N PHE A 213 -6.38 19.33 -13.69
CA PHE A 213 -7.37 18.32 -13.33
C PHE A 213 -7.56 18.31 -11.81
N GLU A 214 -8.63 17.67 -11.33
CA GLU A 214 -8.95 17.63 -9.90
C GLU A 214 -8.75 16.24 -9.31
N LEU A 215 -8.09 16.17 -8.16
CA LEU A 215 -8.24 15.08 -7.20
C LEU A 215 -9.49 15.34 -6.37
N VAL A 216 -10.44 14.42 -6.42
CA VAL A 216 -11.66 14.43 -5.62
C VAL A 216 -11.56 13.34 -4.56
N PHE A 217 -11.90 13.63 -3.32
CA PHE A 217 -11.98 12.59 -2.29
C PHE A 217 -13.01 12.92 -1.23
N GLU A 218 -13.48 11.88 -0.56
CA GLU A 218 -14.35 11.99 0.61
C GLU A 218 -13.94 10.94 1.64
N TYR A 219 -14.04 11.31 2.93
CA TYR A 219 -13.83 10.36 4.02
C TYR A 219 -14.83 10.58 5.16
N PRO A 220 -16.03 9.98 5.06
CA PRO A 220 -17.08 10.20 6.05
C PRO A 220 -16.68 9.78 7.47
N LEU A 221 -15.82 8.78 7.64
CA LEU A 221 -15.34 8.32 8.96
C LEU A 221 -14.75 9.46 9.81
N ILE A 222 -14.03 10.38 9.18
CA ILE A 222 -13.42 11.53 9.87
C ILE A 222 -14.13 12.85 9.54
N SER A 223 -15.39 12.78 9.08
CA SER A 223 -16.19 13.97 8.73
C SER A 223 -15.62 14.83 7.60
N VAL A 224 -14.88 14.22 6.67
CA VAL A 224 -14.45 14.91 5.45
C VAL A 224 -15.49 14.68 4.35
N ALA A 225 -16.22 15.74 4.01
CA ALA A 225 -17.11 15.77 2.86
C ALA A 225 -16.32 15.74 1.54
N GLU A 226 -17.03 15.63 0.40
CA GLU A 226 -16.40 15.71 -0.91
C GLU A 226 -15.56 16.98 -1.04
N THR A 227 -14.25 16.77 -1.20
CA THR A 227 -13.24 17.82 -1.25
C THR A 227 -12.44 17.67 -2.55
N ARG A 228 -12.06 18.81 -3.14
CA ARG A 228 -11.41 18.89 -4.46
C ARG A 228 -10.09 19.65 -4.35
N PHE A 229 -9.06 19.14 -5.02
CA PHE A 229 -7.75 19.79 -5.14
C PHE A 229 -7.30 19.78 -6.60
N GLU A 230 -6.89 20.93 -7.11
CA GLU A 230 -6.37 21.07 -8.46
C GLU A 230 -4.90 20.60 -8.53
N PHE A 231 -4.57 19.85 -9.57
CA PHE A 231 -3.24 19.40 -9.92
C PHE A 231 -2.93 19.70 -11.39
N SER A 232 -1.64 19.78 -11.72
CA SER A 232 -1.19 20.01 -13.10
C SER A 232 -0.76 18.68 -13.74
N GLY A 233 -1.51 18.23 -14.74
CA GLY A 233 -1.15 17.05 -15.54
C GLY A 233 0.13 17.27 -16.34
N THR A 234 0.37 18.52 -16.77
CA THR A 234 1.62 18.93 -17.42
C THR A 234 2.84 18.67 -16.52
N ARG A 235 2.80 19.10 -15.25
CA ARG A 235 3.92 18.86 -14.31
C ARG A 235 4.14 17.39 -14.01
N ILE A 236 3.08 16.58 -13.97
CA ILE A 236 3.19 15.13 -13.80
C ILE A 236 3.84 14.50 -15.04
N ARG A 237 3.52 14.96 -16.25
CA ARG A 237 4.15 14.50 -17.49
C ARG A 237 5.62 14.89 -17.58
N GLU A 238 5.96 16.13 -17.24
CA GLU A 238 7.35 16.60 -17.14
C GLU A 238 8.15 15.72 -16.18
N ALA A 239 7.60 15.41 -15.00
CA ALA A 239 8.24 14.47 -14.07
C ALA A 239 8.36 13.06 -14.66
N ALA A 240 7.39 12.58 -15.44
CA ALA A 240 7.47 11.26 -16.07
C ALA A 240 8.62 11.15 -17.09
N GLU A 241 9.03 12.26 -17.71
CA GLU A 241 10.17 12.31 -18.65
C GLU A 241 11.52 12.10 -17.93
N GLU A 242 11.60 12.39 -16.63
CA GLU A 242 12.79 12.14 -15.81
C GLU A 242 12.96 10.67 -15.40
N ALA A 243 11.94 9.83 -15.64
CA ALA A 243 11.97 8.42 -15.28
C ALA A 243 13.00 7.63 -16.12
N PHE A 244 13.64 6.63 -15.52
CA PHE A 244 14.64 5.81 -16.21
C PHE A 244 14.60 4.33 -15.81
N SER A 245 15.00 3.46 -16.73
CA SER A 245 15.08 2.01 -16.47
C SER A 245 16.25 1.66 -15.56
N THR A 246 16.02 0.76 -14.60
CA THR A 246 17.05 0.20 -13.72
C THR A 246 17.68 -1.08 -14.27
N THR A 247 17.15 -1.63 -15.36
CA THR A 247 17.75 -2.81 -15.98
C THR A 247 19.20 -2.51 -16.35
N PRO A 248 20.18 -3.29 -15.86
CA PRO A 248 21.56 -3.15 -16.31
C PRO A 248 21.58 -3.22 -17.83
N ARG A 249 22.34 -2.32 -18.49
CA ARG A 249 22.66 -2.56 -19.90
C ARG A 249 23.35 -3.91 -19.95
N SER A 250 22.81 -4.85 -20.72
CA SER A 250 23.53 -6.08 -21.03
C SER A 250 24.80 -5.70 -21.77
N SER A 251 25.91 -5.68 -21.04
CA SER A 251 27.24 -5.79 -21.64
C SER A 251 27.36 -7.23 -22.14
N ILE A 252 26.88 -7.47 -23.36
CA ILE A 252 27.33 -8.64 -24.12
C ILE A 252 28.67 -8.23 -24.72
N VAL A 253 29.74 -8.83 -24.19
CA VAL A 253 31.01 -9.02 -24.91
C VAL A 253 31.17 -10.52 -25.06
#